data_AF-A0A6B3G890-F1
#
_entry.id   AF-A0A6B3G890-F1
#
_cell.length_a   1.000
_cell.length_b   1.000
_cell.length_c   1.000
_cell.angle_alpha   90.00
_cell.angle_beta   90.00
_cell.angle_gamma   90.00
#
_symmetry.space_group_name_H-M   'P 1'
#
loop_
_entity.id
_entity.type
_entity.pdbx_description
1 polymer ?
#
loop_
_entity_poly.entity_id
_entity_poly.type
_entity_poly.pdbx_seq_one_letter_code
_entity_poly.pdbx_strand_id
1 'polypeptide(L)'
;VAFLQEMNATVYRRNPGVVTIAEESTAWDGVTRPTDSGGLGFGLKWNMGWMHDSLQYVAKEPVHRKYHHNEMTFSMVYAYSENYVLPISHDEVVHGKRALVSKMPGDWWQQR
;
A
#
# COMPACT_ATOMS: atom_id res chain seq x y z
N VAL A 1 -2.62 -12.05 17.93
CA VAL A 1 -3.47 -10.84 17.94
C VAL A 1 -3.25 -10.00 19.20
N ALA A 2 -3.47 -10.53 20.41
CA ALA A 2 -3.37 -9.78 21.67
C ALA A 2 -2.06 -8.98 21.85
N PHE A 3 -0.91 -9.56 21.51
CA PHE A 3 0.38 -8.87 21.58
C PHE A 3 0.43 -7.57 20.74
N LEU A 4 -0.09 -7.60 19.50
CA LEU A 4 -0.06 -6.42 18.62
C LEU A 4 -0.99 -5.32 19.13
N GLN A 5 -2.14 -5.71 19.69
CA GLN A 5 -3.08 -4.77 20.31
C GLN A 5 -2.44 -4.09 21.53
N GLU A 6 -1.80 -4.87 22.42
CA GLU A 6 -1.10 -4.33 23.59
C GLU A 6 0.06 -3.41 23.20
N MET A 7 0.83 -3.80 22.17
CA MET A 7 1.93 -3.01 21.64
C MET A 7 1.45 -1.66 21.13
N ASN A 8 0.45 -1.63 20.23
CA ASN A 8 -0.09 -0.39 19.69
C ASN A 8 -0.71 0.49 20.80
N ALA A 9 -1.56 -0.08 21.65
CA ALA A 9 -2.17 0.66 22.76
C ALA A 9 -1.13 1.29 23.69
N THR A 10 -0.04 0.56 23.98
CA THR A 10 1.04 1.05 24.84
C THR A 10 1.88 2.13 24.16
N VAL A 11 2.20 1.98 22.88
CA VAL A 11 2.98 2.95 22.09
C VAL A 11 2.26 4.29 22.03
N TYR A 12 0.98 4.30 21.64
CA TYR A 12 0.19 5.54 21.55
C TYR A 12 -0.05 6.20 22.91
N ARG A 13 -0.24 5.40 23.97
CA ARG A 13 -0.40 5.93 25.33
C ARG A 13 0.88 6.58 25.86
N ARG A 14 2.05 5.99 25.59
CA ARG A 14 3.33 6.51 26.11
C ARG A 14 3.91 7.63 25.26
N ASN A 15 3.64 7.63 23.95
CA ASN A 15 4.20 8.60 23.01
C ASN A 15 3.10 9.13 22.08
N PRO A 16 2.28 10.09 22.53
CA PRO A 16 1.25 10.70 21.67
C PRO A 16 1.87 11.33 20.41
N GLY A 17 1.25 11.11 19.25
CA GLY A 17 1.68 11.69 17.97
C GLY A 17 2.65 10.85 17.15
N VAL A 18 3.16 9.72 17.68
CA VAL A 18 3.86 8.73 16.85
C VAL A 18 2.88 8.04 15.91
N VAL A 19 3.40 7.33 14.90
CA VAL A 19 2.59 6.51 14.00
C VAL A 19 3.18 5.11 13.95
N THR A 20 2.33 4.11 14.14
CA THR A 20 2.65 2.71 13.84
C THR A 20 2.08 2.34 12.48
N ILE A 21 2.91 1.73 11.63
CA ILE A 21 2.54 1.37 10.25
C ILE A 21 2.67 -0.15 10.11
N ALA A 22 1.64 -0.79 9.57
CA ALA A 22 1.67 -2.21 9.24
C ALA A 22 1.81 -2.43 7.74
N GLU A 23 2.69 -3.34 7.35
CA GLU A 23 2.56 -4.06 6.09
C GLU A 23 1.83 -5.36 6.38
N GLU A 24 0.63 -5.51 5.84
CA GLU A 24 -0.22 -6.68 6.05
C GLU A 24 -0.84 -7.03 4.70
N SER A 25 -0.49 -8.21 4.17
CA SER A 25 -0.73 -8.61 2.79
C SER A 25 -1.93 -9.55 2.61
N THR A 26 -2.67 -9.84 3.68
CA THR A 26 -3.95 -10.55 3.65
C THR A 26 -5.14 -9.58 3.73
N ALA A 27 -6.35 -10.10 3.61
CA ALA A 27 -7.59 -9.31 3.72
C ALA A 27 -8.06 -9.16 5.19
N TRP A 28 -7.14 -9.02 6.15
CA TRP A 28 -7.50 -8.85 7.55
C TRP A 28 -8.21 -7.50 7.75
N ASP A 29 -9.43 -7.53 8.28
CA ASP A 29 -10.22 -6.33 8.57
C ASP A 29 -9.82 -5.69 9.91
N GLY A 30 -9.78 -4.35 9.95
CA GLY A 30 -9.55 -3.59 11.16
C GLY A 30 -8.08 -3.51 11.59
N VAL A 31 -7.14 -3.53 10.65
CA VAL A 31 -5.72 -3.37 10.96
C VAL A 31 -5.45 -1.99 11.58
N THR A 32 -6.08 -0.94 11.04
CA THR A 32 -5.94 0.44 11.50
C THR A 32 -7.06 0.91 12.43
N ARG A 33 -8.01 0.02 12.77
CA ARG A 33 -9.05 0.34 13.74
C ARG A 33 -8.50 0.33 15.17
N PRO A 34 -9.05 1.18 16.06
CA PRO A 34 -8.70 1.19 17.47
C PRO A 34 -8.86 -0.18 18.16
N THR A 35 -7.98 -0.48 19.12
CA THR A 35 -7.95 -1.79 19.81
C THR A 35 -9.17 -2.05 20.67
N ASP A 36 -9.81 -1.00 21.19
CA ASP A 36 -11.07 -1.05 21.95
C ASP A 36 -12.29 -1.39 21.06
N SER A 37 -12.18 -1.19 19.74
CA SER A 37 -13.18 -1.58 18.74
C SER A 37 -12.90 -2.94 18.07
N GLY A 38 -11.94 -3.70 18.60
CA GLY A 38 -11.54 -5.01 18.05
C GLY A 38 -10.50 -4.95 16.93
N GLY A 39 -9.96 -3.78 16.61
CA GLY A 39 -8.88 -3.62 15.64
C GLY A 39 -7.50 -3.98 16.18
N LEU A 40 -6.48 -3.99 15.32
CA LEU A 40 -5.08 -4.20 15.71
C LEU A 40 -4.43 -2.94 16.28
N GLY A 41 -5.01 -1.76 16.04
CA GLY A 41 -4.56 -0.49 16.57
C GLY A 41 -3.43 0.18 15.79
N PHE A 42 -3.11 -0.24 14.56
CA PHE A 42 -2.11 0.49 13.77
C PHE A 42 -2.63 1.86 13.35
N GLY A 43 -1.73 2.82 13.15
CA GLY A 43 -2.11 4.14 12.65
C GLY A 43 -2.33 4.12 11.15
N LEU A 44 -1.50 3.38 10.41
CA LEU A 44 -1.55 3.25 8.97
C LEU A 44 -1.31 1.81 8.51
N LYS A 45 -1.81 1.46 7.33
CA LYS A 45 -1.54 0.18 6.62
C LYS A 45 -1.00 0.47 5.23
N TRP A 46 -0.01 -0.30 4.77
CA TRP A 46 0.44 -0.25 3.38
C TRP A 46 -0.64 -0.78 2.44
N ASN A 47 -1.01 0.01 1.43
CA ASN A 47 -1.92 -0.43 0.39
C ASN A 47 -1.17 -1.22 -0.70
N MET A 48 -0.91 -2.49 -0.41
CA MET A 48 -0.21 -3.40 -1.33
C MET A 48 -0.99 -3.65 -2.62
N GLY A 49 -2.33 -3.63 -2.55
CA GLY A 49 -3.20 -3.75 -3.73
C GLY A 49 -3.02 -2.56 -4.67
N TRP A 50 -3.12 -1.34 -4.16
CA TRP A 50 -2.84 -0.13 -4.93
C TRP A 50 -1.44 -0.15 -5.54
N MET A 51 -0.42 -0.53 -4.76
CA MET A 51 0.97 -0.57 -5.24
C MET A 51 1.09 -1.54 -6.43
N HIS A 52 0.54 -2.74 -6.30
CA HIS A 52 0.58 -3.77 -7.33
C HIS A 52 -0.15 -3.32 -8.60
N ASP A 53 -1.40 -2.88 -8.45
CA ASP A 53 -2.24 -2.46 -9.57
C ASP A 53 -1.64 -1.25 -10.30
N SER A 54 -1.11 -0.27 -9.55
CA SER A 54 -0.48 0.92 -10.11
C SER A 54 0.79 0.58 -10.90
N LEU A 55 1.69 -0.23 -10.33
CA LEU A 55 2.93 -0.62 -11.00
C LEU A 55 2.65 -1.48 -12.25
N GLN A 56 1.65 -2.36 -12.19
CA GLN A 56 1.23 -3.13 -13.35
C GLN A 56 0.60 -2.26 -14.43
N TYR A 57 -0.20 -1.26 -14.06
CA TYR A 57 -0.86 -0.37 -15.01
C TYR A 57 0.16 0.48 -15.77
N VAL A 58 1.12 1.09 -15.07
CA VAL A 58 2.13 1.96 -15.69
C VAL A 58 3.11 1.19 -16.57
N ALA A 59 3.39 -0.08 -16.25
CA ALA A 59 4.26 -0.94 -17.05
C ALA A 59 3.65 -1.37 -18.40
N LYS A 60 2.34 -1.20 -18.59
CA LYS A 60 1.68 -1.49 -19.87
C LYS A 60 1.89 -0.36 -20.86
N GLU A 61 2.13 -0.75 -22.12
CA GLU A 61 2.15 0.16 -23.27
C GLU A 61 0.91 1.07 -23.26
N PRO A 62 1.06 2.39 -23.51
CA PRO A 62 -0.03 3.35 -23.39
C PRO A 62 -1.29 2.97 -24.19
N VAL A 63 -1.12 2.37 -25.37
CA VAL A 63 -2.23 1.93 -26.24
C VAL A 63 -3.07 0.80 -25.63
N HIS A 64 -2.50 0.00 -24.72
CA HIS A 64 -3.18 -1.11 -24.05
C HIS A 64 -3.84 -0.69 -22.73
N ARG A 65 -3.43 0.44 -22.13
CA ARG A 65 -3.94 0.89 -20.82
C ARG A 65 -5.46 1.09 -20.78
N LYS A 66 -6.09 1.39 -21.93
CA LYS A 66 -7.55 1.51 -22.03
C LYS A 66 -8.31 0.24 -21.64
N TYR A 67 -7.69 -0.93 -21.80
CA TYR A 67 -8.28 -2.22 -21.44
C TYR A 67 -8.10 -2.58 -19.96
N HIS A 68 -7.26 -1.81 -19.25
CA HIS A 68 -6.83 -2.07 -17.88
C HIS A 68 -7.14 -0.89 -16.95
N HIS A 69 -8.05 0.01 -17.34
CA HIS A 69 -8.32 1.22 -16.57
C HIS A 69 -8.91 0.92 -15.18
N ASN A 70 -9.49 -0.27 -15.00
CA ASN A 70 -9.91 -0.77 -13.69
C ASN A 70 -8.73 -0.90 -12.71
N GLU A 71 -7.52 -1.25 -13.16
CA GLU A 71 -6.34 -1.35 -12.29
C GLU A 71 -6.00 0.01 -11.65
N MET A 72 -6.27 1.11 -12.36
CA MET A 72 -6.03 2.46 -11.83
C MET A 72 -7.13 2.94 -10.88
N THR A 73 -8.35 2.39 -10.96
CA THR A 73 -9.52 2.89 -10.21
C THR A 73 -9.99 1.96 -9.11
N PHE A 74 -9.64 0.67 -9.16
CA PHE A 74 -10.16 -0.35 -8.25
C PHE A 74 -9.77 -0.10 -6.79
N SER A 75 -8.57 0.42 -6.54
CA SER A 75 -8.13 0.76 -5.18
C SER A 75 -9.08 1.73 -4.47
N MET A 76 -9.76 2.61 -5.21
CA MET A 76 -10.70 3.58 -4.64
C MET A 76 -11.94 2.92 -4.04
N VAL A 77 -12.29 1.70 -4.46
CA VAL A 77 -13.42 0.94 -3.90
C VAL A 77 -13.21 0.65 -2.42
N TYR A 78 -11.96 0.42 -2.01
CA TYR A 78 -11.59 0.10 -0.63
C TYR A 78 -10.66 1.14 0.00
N ALA A 79 -10.33 2.26 -0.67
CA ALA A 79 -9.37 3.26 -0.18
C ALA A 79 -9.72 3.87 1.19
N TYR A 80 -10.98 3.74 1.64
CA TYR A 80 -11.46 4.26 2.91
C TYR A 80 -11.79 3.19 3.96
N SER A 81 -11.49 1.91 3.68
CA SER A 81 -11.72 0.83 4.66
C SER A 81 -10.67 0.81 5.77
N GLU A 82 -9.47 1.35 5.49
CA GLU A 82 -8.34 1.47 6.41
C GLU A 82 -7.63 2.81 6.17
N ASN A 83 -6.80 3.24 7.11
CA ASN A 83 -5.93 4.40 6.92
C ASN A 83 -4.70 3.98 6.11
N TYR A 84 -4.73 4.19 4.79
CA TYR A 84 -3.69 3.69 3.91
C TYR A 84 -2.49 4.65 3.73
N VAL A 85 -1.29 4.06 3.69
CA VAL A 85 -0.11 4.62 3.02
C VAL A 85 -0.02 4.00 1.64
N LEU A 86 0.43 4.76 0.64
CA LEU A 86 0.63 4.30 -0.73
C LEU A 86 2.12 4.01 -0.96
N PRO A 87 2.59 2.78 -0.74
CA PRO A 87 4.02 2.49 -0.76
C PRO A 87 4.53 2.27 -2.18
N ILE A 88 5.72 2.80 -2.46
CA ILE A 88 6.63 2.27 -3.48
C ILE A 88 7.95 2.02 -2.75
N SER A 89 8.11 0.81 -2.22
CA SER A 89 9.20 0.48 -1.29
C SER A 89 10.44 -0.09 -2.02
N HIS A 90 11.49 -0.36 -1.24
CA HIS A 90 12.71 -0.99 -1.71
C HIS A 90 12.47 -2.38 -2.35
N ASP A 91 11.47 -3.12 -1.86
CA ASP A 91 11.12 -4.44 -2.39
C ASP A 91 10.65 -4.40 -3.85
N GLU A 92 10.20 -3.24 -4.34
CA GLU A 92 9.68 -3.09 -5.70
C GLU A 92 10.75 -2.84 -6.76
N VAL A 93 12.01 -2.63 -6.35
CA VAL A 93 13.12 -2.28 -7.25
C VAL A 93 14.31 -3.23 -7.16
N VAL A 94 14.13 -4.40 -6.54
CA VAL A 94 15.15 -5.44 -6.36
C VAL A 94 14.79 -6.73 -7.10
N HIS A 95 15.65 -7.74 -7.05
CA HIS A 95 15.37 -9.12 -7.52
C HIS A 95 14.84 -9.22 -8.96
N GLY A 96 15.38 -8.40 -9.88
CA GLY A 96 14.97 -8.40 -11.28
C GLY A 96 13.69 -7.59 -11.58
N LYS A 97 13.06 -6.98 -10.57
CA LYS A 97 11.88 -6.11 -10.75
C LYS A 97 12.19 -4.77 -11.44
N ARG A 98 13.49 -4.43 -11.60
CA ARG A 98 14.00 -3.18 -12.21
C ARG A 98 13.67 -1.92 -11.41
N ALA A 99 14.44 -0.85 -11.63
CA ALA A 99 14.11 0.47 -11.10
C ALA A 99 12.80 1.01 -11.71
N LEU A 100 12.13 1.94 -11.03
CA LEU A 100 10.83 2.49 -11.45
C LEU A 100 10.85 3.05 -12.88
N VAL A 101 11.91 3.79 -13.22
CA VAL A 101 12.13 4.37 -14.54
C VAL A 101 12.09 3.29 -15.65
N SER A 102 12.74 2.15 -15.38
CA SER A 102 12.85 1.03 -16.31
C SER A 102 11.63 0.11 -16.31
N LYS A 103 10.62 0.41 -15.49
CA LYS A 103 9.30 -0.24 -15.58
C LYS A 103 8.40 0.48 -16.59
N MET A 104 8.68 1.74 -16.91
CA MET A 104 7.88 2.49 -17.90
C MET A 104 8.20 1.99 -19.32
N PRO A 105 7.16 1.79 -20.17
CA PRO A 105 7.36 1.45 -21.57
C PRO A 105 7.84 2.66 -22.37
N GLY A 106 8.28 2.40 -23.61
CA GLY A 106 8.60 3.45 -24.57
C GLY A 106 10.08 3.80 -24.67
N ASP A 107 10.35 4.86 -25.42
CA ASP A 107 11.70 5.36 -25.65
C ASP A 107 12.28 6.07 -24.41
N TRP A 108 13.53 6.49 -24.51
CA TRP A 108 14.21 7.17 -23.42
C TRP A 108 13.52 8.47 -22.98
N TRP A 109 12.82 9.17 -23.89
CA TRP A 109 12.11 10.39 -23.55
C TRP A 109 10.84 10.08 -22.74
N GLN A 110 10.14 9.00 -23.09
CA GLN A 110 8.96 8.53 -22.36
C GLN A 110 9.28 7.94 -20.99
N GLN A 111 10.50 7.44 -20.79
CA GLN A 111 10.96 6.92 -19.50
C GLN A 111 11.51 8.01 -18.57
N ARG A 112 11.59 9.30 -18.98
CA ARG A 112 12.29 10.34 -18.21
C ARG A 112 11.41 11.43 -17.62
#